data_AF-A0A3A8V267-F1
#
_entry.id   AF-A0A3A8V267-F1
#
_cell.length_a   1.000
_cell.length_b   1.000
_cell.length_c   1.000
_cell.angle_alpha   90.00
_cell.angle_beta   90.00
_cell.angle_gamma   90.00
#
_symmetry.space_group_name_H-M   'P 1'
#
loop_
_entity.id
_entity.type
_entity.pdbx_description
1 polymer ?
#
loop_
_entity_poly.entity_id
_entity_poly.type
_entity_poly.pdbx_seq_one_letter_code
_entity_poly.pdbx_strand_id
1 'polypeptide(L)'
;MEKKVPFYNRIEEFIIVLLLSAIVVILSTSVVTRYCFRFTFSWAEELSRFLLVWAICAGIGWAGKTSEHLTVTALANSFHKKNPKVEEIIFWIGDILTVLFCAYMCYKLWGVTMTVMKSHQVYTSMQWLPKWPMYFAGVLAMADVCIRIIQRRAGELMGKGKEEA
;
A
#
# COMPACT_ATOMS: atom_id res chain seq x y z
N MET A 1 -15.73 2.35 -22.63
CA MET A 1 -15.79 0.90 -22.40
C MET A 1 -15.49 0.66 -20.93
N GLU A 2 -16.49 0.23 -20.15
CA GLU A 2 -16.37 -0.05 -18.72
C GLU A 2 -15.35 -1.17 -18.51
N LYS A 3 -14.10 -0.82 -18.13
CA LYS A 3 -13.06 -1.81 -17.83
C LYS A 3 -13.54 -2.62 -16.64
N LYS A 4 -13.96 -3.87 -16.86
CA LYS A 4 -14.32 -4.82 -15.80
C LYS A 4 -13.27 -4.75 -14.70
N VAL A 5 -13.64 -4.21 -13.54
CA VAL A 5 -12.75 -4.19 -12.39
C VAL A 5 -12.41 -5.65 -12.05
N PRO A 6 -11.12 -6.03 -12.04
CA PRO A 6 -10.75 -7.38 -11.62
C PRO A 6 -11.26 -7.60 -10.19
N PHE A 7 -11.77 -8.80 -9.91
CA PHE A 7 -12.37 -9.18 -8.63
C PHE A 7 -11.48 -8.84 -7.41
N TYR A 8 -10.17 -8.89 -7.60
CA TYR A 8 -9.14 -8.49 -6.63
C TYR A 8 -9.36 -7.08 -6.05
N ASN A 9 -9.70 -6.10 -6.88
CA ASN A 9 -9.88 -4.71 -6.43
C ASN A 9 -11.05 -4.55 -5.45
N ARG A 10 -12.11 -5.36 -5.63
CA ARG A 10 -13.29 -5.33 -4.74
C ARG A 10 -12.97 -5.93 -3.38
N ILE A 11 -12.08 -6.94 -3.36
CA ILE A 11 -11.59 -7.53 -2.11
C ILE A 11 -10.76 -6.51 -1.33
N GLU A 12 -9.83 -5.82 -2.00
CA GLU A 12 -8.99 -4.80 -1.35
C GLU A 12 -9.82 -3.68 -0.74
N GLU A 13 -10.78 -3.15 -1.49
CA GLU A 13 -11.70 -2.11 -1.02
C GLU A 13 -12.50 -2.58 0.21
N PHE A 14 -13.02 -3.80 0.17
CA PHE A 14 -13.74 -4.40 1.30
C PHE A 14 -12.83 -4.55 2.53
N ILE A 15 -11.59 -5.02 2.35
CA ILE A 15 -10.61 -5.16 3.43
C ILE A 15 -10.29 -3.81 4.06
N ILE A 16 -10.07 -2.76 3.25
CA ILE A 16 -9.78 -1.41 3.74
C ILE A 16 -10.94 -0.88 4.58
N VAL A 17 -12.17 -0.97 4.07
CA VAL A 17 -13.37 -0.52 4.79
C VAL A 17 -13.54 -1.29 6.10
N LEU A 18 -13.34 -2.60 6.09
CA LEU A 18 -13.42 -3.43 7.27
C LEU A 18 -12.36 -3.06 8.32
N LEU A 19 -11.10 -2.89 7.92
CA LEU A 19 -10.02 -2.51 8.83
C LEU A 19 -10.22 -1.10 9.41
N LEU A 20 -10.59 -0.12 8.58
CA LEU A 20 -10.85 1.25 9.04
C LEU A 20 -12.05 1.31 9.98
N SER A 21 -13.14 0.62 9.66
CA SER A 21 -14.30 0.56 10.55
C SER A 21 -13.95 -0.06 11.91
N ALA A 22 -13.15 -1.13 11.93
CA ALA A 22 -12.66 -1.74 13.16
C ALA A 22 -11.83 -0.76 14.01
N ILE A 23 -10.93 0.01 13.38
CA ILE A 23 -10.14 1.04 14.09
C ILE A 23 -11.06 2.08 14.72
N VAL A 24 -12.05 2.58 13.97
CA VAL A 24 -13.01 3.57 14.48
C VAL A 24 -13.76 3.02 15.69
N VAL A 25 -14.25 1.79 15.64
CA VAL A 25 -14.96 1.15 16.77
C VAL A 25 -14.05 0.98 17.99
N ILE A 26 -12.82 0.49 17.79
CA ILE A 26 -11.84 0.28 18.88
C ILE A 26 -11.50 1.60 19.56
N LEU A 27 -11.17 2.64 18.79
CA LEU A 27 -10.79 3.93 19.33
C LEU A 27 -11.98 4.65 19.98
N SER A 28 -13.17 4.59 19.36
CA SER A 28 -14.39 5.15 19.95
C SER A 28 -14.74 4.49 21.28
N THR A 29 -14.65 3.16 21.34
CA THR A 29 -14.86 2.41 22.59
C THR A 29 -13.82 2.82 23.63
N SER A 30 -12.55 2.94 23.24
CA SER A 30 -11.47 3.34 24.15
C SER A 30 -11.69 4.74 24.72
N VAL A 31 -12.17 5.69 23.92
CA VAL A 31 -12.54 7.04 24.35
C VAL A 31 -13.70 6.97 25.36
N VAL A 32 -14.77 6.24 25.04
CA VAL A 32 -15.92 6.08 25.95
C VAL A 32 -15.49 5.44 27.27
N THR A 33 -14.71 4.35 27.25
CA THR A 33 -14.24 3.68 28.46
C THR A 33 -13.35 4.59 29.30
N ARG A 34 -12.48 5.38 28.66
CA ARG A 34 -11.59 6.31 29.34
C ARG A 34 -12.33 7.41 30.08
N TYR A 35 -13.35 8.01 29.46
CA TYR A 35 -14.06 9.14 30.05
C TYR A 35 -15.22 8.71 30.98
N CYS A 36 -15.96 7.65 30.64
CA CYS A 36 -17.11 7.21 31.44
C CYS A 36 -16.72 6.24 32.56
N PHE A 37 -15.79 5.30 32.29
CA PHE A 37 -15.44 4.21 33.22
C PHE A 37 -14.08 4.40 33.90
N ARG A 38 -13.34 5.48 33.57
CA ARG A 38 -12.00 5.80 34.10
C ARG A 38 -10.97 4.67 33.94
N PHE A 39 -11.21 3.72 33.04
CA PHE A 39 -10.30 2.64 32.69
C PHE A 39 -9.94 2.75 31.20
N THR A 40 -8.75 2.31 30.81
CA THR A 40 -8.31 2.34 29.41
C THR A 40 -7.74 0.98 29.02
N PHE A 41 -8.20 0.45 27.89
CA PHE A 41 -7.64 -0.76 27.32
C PHE A 41 -6.24 -0.46 26.76
N SER A 42 -5.20 -0.95 27.44
CA SER A 42 -3.80 -0.77 27.03
C SER A 42 -3.52 -1.33 25.63
N TRP A 43 -4.20 -2.42 25.26
CA TRP A 43 -4.07 -3.05 23.94
C TRP A 43 -4.76 -2.28 22.81
N ALA A 44 -5.72 -1.40 23.09
CA ALA A 44 -6.50 -0.77 22.03
C ALA A 44 -5.65 0.18 21.15
N GLU A 45 -4.69 0.88 21.75
CA GLU A 45 -3.78 1.76 21.02
C GLU A 45 -2.78 0.98 20.15
N GLU A 46 -2.26 -0.14 20.66
CA GLU A 46 -1.37 -1.00 19.87
C GLU A 46 -2.13 -1.73 18.75
N LEU A 47 -3.36 -2.18 19.00
CA LEU A 47 -4.17 -2.91 18.01
C LEU A 47 -4.64 -1.98 16.89
N SER A 48 -5.08 -0.77 17.22
CA SER A 48 -5.45 0.23 16.22
C SER A 48 -4.26 0.59 15.32
N ARG A 49 -3.05 0.76 15.87
CA ARG A 49 -1.83 0.95 15.06
C ARG A 49 -1.53 -0.25 14.16
N PHE A 50 -1.66 -1.46 14.69
CA PHE A 50 -1.48 -2.68 13.90
C PHE A 50 -2.45 -2.73 12.72
N LEU A 51 -3.76 -2.56 12.97
CA LEU A 51 -4.79 -2.56 11.94
C LEU A 51 -4.60 -1.42 10.93
N LEU A 52 -4.13 -0.25 11.40
CA LEU A 52 -3.86 0.90 10.54
C LEU A 52 -2.76 0.61 9.53
N VAL A 53 -1.68 -0.07 9.93
CA VAL A 53 -0.61 -0.49 9.00
C VAL A 53 -1.19 -1.38 7.90
N TRP A 54 -1.99 -2.38 8.27
CA TRP A 54 -2.65 -3.26 7.28
C TRP A 54 -3.60 -2.49 6.36
N ALA A 55 -4.36 -1.52 6.89
CA ALA A 55 -5.25 -0.68 6.10
C ALA A 55 -4.48 0.20 5.11
N ILE A 56 -3.37 0.81 5.53
CA ILE A 56 -2.49 1.60 4.65
C ILE A 56 -1.86 0.71 3.59
N CYS A 57 -1.37 -0.47 3.97
CA CYS A 57 -0.78 -1.43 3.04
C CYS A 57 -1.78 -1.88 1.95
N ALA A 58 -3.02 -2.20 2.33
CA ALA A 58 -4.09 -2.49 1.37
C ALA A 58 -4.47 -1.24 0.55
N GLY A 59 -4.45 -0.07 1.18
CA GLY A 59 -4.74 1.22 0.54
C GLY A 59 -3.75 1.62 -0.54
N ILE A 60 -2.47 1.25 -0.40
CA ILE A 60 -1.44 1.48 -1.44
C ILE A 60 -1.85 0.81 -2.76
N GLY A 61 -2.40 -0.40 -2.66
CA GLY A 61 -2.89 -1.10 -3.83
C GLY A 61 -4.04 -0.33 -4.50
N TRP A 62 -5.06 -0.01 -3.71
CA TRP A 62 -6.21 0.75 -4.20
C TRP A 62 -5.81 2.11 -4.81
N ALA A 63 -4.88 2.85 -4.19
CA ALA A 63 -4.38 4.13 -4.69
C ALA A 63 -3.67 4.00 -6.04
N GLY A 64 -2.94 2.89 -6.27
CA GLY A 64 -2.31 2.61 -7.55
C GLY A 64 -3.30 2.50 -8.72
N LYS A 65 -4.56 2.12 -8.46
CA LYS A 65 -5.62 2.08 -9.46
C LYS A 65 -6.08 3.48 -9.87
N THR A 66 -6.19 4.40 -8.92
CA THR A 66 -6.63 5.79 -9.17
C THR A 66 -5.56 6.62 -9.91
N SER A 67 -4.41 6.00 -10.22
CA SER A 67 -3.36 6.58 -11.07
C SER A 67 -2.85 7.93 -10.58
N GLU A 68 -2.80 8.11 -9.25
CA GLU A 68 -2.00 9.13 -8.58
C GLU A 68 -0.81 8.49 -7.86
N HIS A 69 -0.17 7.48 -8.47
CA HIS A 69 1.28 7.51 -8.31
C HIS A 69 1.68 8.93 -8.70
N LEU A 70 2.55 9.56 -7.94
CA LEU A 70 3.32 10.71 -8.38
C LEU A 70 4.20 10.28 -9.59
N THR A 71 3.59 9.77 -10.66
CA THR A 71 3.73 10.29 -12.01
C THR A 71 4.34 11.66 -11.84
N VAL A 72 5.54 11.79 -12.36
CA VAL A 72 6.39 12.96 -12.32
C VAL A 72 5.71 14.05 -13.17
N THR A 73 4.40 14.26 -12.99
CA THR A 73 3.47 15.10 -13.71
C THR A 73 3.88 16.54 -13.56
N ALA A 74 4.47 16.93 -12.42
CA ALA A 74 5.05 18.26 -12.26
C ALA A 74 6.20 18.52 -13.26
N LEU A 75 7.05 17.51 -13.51
CA LEU A 75 8.19 17.61 -14.43
C LEU A 75 7.75 17.35 -15.89
N ALA A 76 6.82 16.42 -16.12
CA ALA A 76 6.22 16.13 -17.42
C ALA A 76 5.38 17.31 -17.92
N ASN A 77 4.56 17.96 -17.08
CA ASN A 77 3.77 19.14 -17.46
C ASN A 77 4.67 20.33 -17.83
N SER A 78 5.85 20.46 -17.20
CA SER A 78 6.80 21.52 -17.55
C SER A 78 7.49 21.27 -18.91
N PHE A 79 7.66 19.99 -19.30
CA PHE A 79 8.24 19.58 -20.58
C PHE A 79 7.21 19.31 -21.70
N HIS A 80 5.92 19.27 -21.37
CA HIS A 80 4.79 18.92 -22.26
C HIS A 80 4.71 19.76 -23.54
N LYS A 81 5.32 20.95 -23.55
CA LYS A 81 5.32 21.85 -24.71
C LYS A 81 6.38 21.55 -25.78
N LYS A 82 7.35 20.65 -25.55
CA LYS A 82 8.52 20.55 -26.45
C LYS A 82 8.72 19.23 -27.18
N ASN A 83 8.36 18.04 -26.64
CA ASN A 83 8.46 16.77 -27.39
C ASN A 83 7.75 15.58 -26.69
N PRO A 84 6.76 14.92 -27.33
CA PRO A 84 6.03 13.78 -26.74
C PRO A 84 6.91 12.53 -26.52
N LYS A 85 7.98 12.35 -27.30
CA LYS A 85 8.92 11.23 -27.13
C LYS A 85 9.79 11.34 -25.87
N VAL A 86 10.07 12.57 -25.41
CA VAL A 86 10.87 12.81 -24.20
C VAL A 86 10.05 12.51 -22.95
N GLU A 87 8.76 12.81 -22.98
CA GLU A 87 7.81 12.50 -21.91
C GLU A 87 7.69 10.98 -21.69
N GLU A 88 7.56 10.20 -22.77
CA GLU A 88 7.48 8.73 -22.67
C GLU A 88 8.77 8.13 -22.06
N ILE A 89 9.95 8.65 -22.42
CA ILE A 89 11.23 8.21 -21.85
C ILE A 89 11.34 8.54 -20.36
N ILE A 90 10.95 9.76 -19.96
CA ILE A 90 10.97 10.17 -18.54
C ILE A 90 10.05 9.28 -17.71
N PHE A 91 8.86 8.95 -18.23
CA PHE A 91 7.95 8.02 -17.55
C PHE A 91 8.52 6.61 -17.42
N TRP A 92 9.17 6.10 -18.46
CA TRP A 92 9.83 4.79 -18.41
C TRP A 92 10.95 4.76 -17.37
N ILE A 93 11.79 5.79 -17.32
CA ILE A 93 12.87 5.89 -16.34
C ILE A 93 12.31 5.98 -14.91
N GLY A 94 11.27 6.80 -14.71
CA GLY A 94 10.61 6.95 -13.41
C GLY A 94 10.01 5.64 -12.89
N ASP A 95 9.40 4.86 -13.77
CA ASP A 95 8.84 3.56 -13.41
C ASP A 95 9.91 2.53 -13.08
N ILE A 96 10.97 2.46 -13.88
CA ILE A 96 12.11 1.56 -13.60
C ILE A 96 12.73 1.91 -12.26
N LEU A 97 12.97 3.19 -11.98
CA LEU A 97 13.53 3.65 -10.71
C LEU A 97 12.61 3.28 -9.53
N THR A 98 11.30 3.46 -9.71
CA THR A 98 10.30 3.12 -8.68
C THR A 98 10.28 1.62 -8.41
N VAL A 99 10.28 0.78 -9.45
CA VAL A 99 10.30 -0.68 -9.30
C VAL A 99 11.59 -1.13 -8.63
N LEU A 100 12.75 -0.59 -9.01
CA LEU A 100 14.02 -0.91 -8.36
C LEU A 100 14.02 -0.51 -6.89
N PHE A 101 13.52 0.68 -6.56
CA PHE A 101 13.40 1.14 -5.18
C PHE A 101 12.45 0.25 -4.37
N CYS A 102 11.26 -0.08 -4.89
CA CYS A 102 10.30 -0.97 -4.23
C CYS A 102 10.86 -2.38 -4.04
N ALA A 103 11.57 -2.93 -5.03
CA ALA A 103 12.23 -4.23 -4.92
C ALA A 103 13.33 -4.24 -3.85
N TYR A 104 14.15 -3.19 -3.79
CA TYR A 104 15.16 -3.03 -2.74
C TYR A 104 14.53 -2.92 -1.35
N MET A 105 13.46 -2.12 -1.22
CA MET A 105 12.73 -1.98 0.03
C MET A 105 12.08 -3.30 0.46
N CYS A 106 11.53 -4.07 -0.47
CA CYS A 106 10.98 -5.40 -0.22
C CYS A 106 12.04 -6.34 0.38
N TYR A 107 13.25 -6.38 -0.19
CA TYR A 107 14.37 -7.16 0.36
C TYR A 107 14.76 -6.73 1.78
N LYS A 108 14.85 -5.42 2.04
CA LYS A 108 15.18 -4.90 3.37
C LYS A 108 14.10 -5.22 4.41
N LEU A 109 12.83 -5.03 4.06
CA LEU A 109 11.69 -5.33 4.93
C LEU A 109 11.57 -6.82 5.22
N TRP A 110 11.88 -7.67 4.25
CA TRP A 110 11.96 -9.12 4.46
C TRP A 110 13.05 -9.48 5.47
N GLY A 111 14.25 -8.90 5.34
CA GLY A 111 15.34 -9.11 6.31
C GLY A 111 14.97 -8.68 7.73
N VAL A 112 14.26 -7.55 7.88
CA VAL A 112 13.75 -7.09 9.18
C VAL A 112 12.71 -8.07 9.73
N THR A 113 11.77 -8.52 8.90
CA THR A 113 10.74 -9.49 9.29
C THR A 113 11.37 -10.77 9.86
N MET A 114 12.36 -11.32 9.16
CA MET A 114 13.09 -12.52 9.60
C MET A 114 13.86 -12.27 10.92
N THR A 115 14.43 -11.08 11.08
CA THR A 115 15.13 -10.70 12.33
C THR A 115 14.16 -10.64 13.50
N VAL A 116 13.00 -9.98 13.31
CA VAL A 116 11.94 -9.86 14.33
C VAL A 116 11.35 -11.23 14.69
N MET A 117 11.20 -12.12 13.72
CA MET A 117 10.79 -13.51 13.95
C MET A 117 11.79 -14.25 14.85
N LYS A 118 13.09 -14.16 14.56
CA LYS A 118 14.13 -14.80 15.38
C LYS A 118 14.19 -14.23 16.80
N SER A 119 14.00 -12.92 16.94
CA SER A 119 14.00 -12.22 18.23
C SER A 119 12.71 -12.41 19.05
N HIS A 120 11.70 -13.14 18.55
CA HIS A 120 10.42 -13.39 19.23
C HIS A 120 9.79 -12.13 19.86
N GLN A 121 9.89 -10.99 19.16
CA GLN A 121 9.38 -9.75 19.70
C GLN A 121 7.85 -9.72 19.68
N VAL A 122 7.26 -9.40 20.82
CA VAL A 122 5.81 -9.23 21.01
C VAL A 122 5.48 -7.80 21.41
N TYR A 123 4.23 -7.39 21.23
CA TYR A 123 3.75 -6.08 21.70
C TYR A 123 3.72 -6.01 23.22
N THR A 124 3.87 -4.81 23.81
CA THR A 124 3.99 -4.68 25.27
C THR A 124 2.66 -4.90 25.96
N SER A 125 1.55 -4.48 25.33
CA SER A 125 0.19 -4.65 25.85
C SER A 125 -0.53 -5.86 25.25
N MET A 126 0.01 -6.43 24.17
CA MET A 126 -0.48 -7.66 23.52
C MET A 126 0.62 -8.70 23.32
N GLN A 127 1.03 -9.33 24.42
CA GLN A 127 2.11 -10.32 24.40
C GLN A 127 1.79 -11.58 23.57
N TRP A 128 0.52 -11.85 23.31
CA TRP A 128 0.08 -12.98 22.47
C TRP A 128 0.27 -12.72 20.97
N LEU A 129 0.43 -11.45 20.56
CA LEU A 129 0.59 -11.07 19.16
C LEU A 129 2.08 -10.80 18.86
N PRO A 130 2.72 -11.59 18.00
CA PRO A 130 4.07 -11.28 17.52
C PRO A 130 4.09 -10.00 16.69
N LYS A 131 5.22 -9.29 16.68
CA LYS A 131 5.38 -8.06 15.87
C LYS A 131 5.66 -8.31 14.38
N TRP A 132 6.12 -9.51 14.02
CA TRP A 132 6.51 -9.83 12.63
C TRP A 132 5.40 -9.59 11.58
N PRO A 133 4.08 -9.83 11.84
CA PRO A 133 3.05 -9.62 10.82
C PRO A 133 2.93 -8.16 10.39
N MET A 134 3.28 -7.20 11.27
CA MET A 134 3.27 -5.77 10.93
C MET A 134 4.34 -5.44 9.87
N TYR A 135 5.53 -6.01 9.99
CA TYR A 135 6.60 -5.81 9.01
C TYR A 135 6.33 -6.55 7.70
N PHE A 136 5.69 -7.73 7.80
CA PHE A 136 5.26 -8.49 6.64
C PHE A 136 4.23 -7.74 5.79
N ALA A 137 3.29 -7.02 6.41
CA ALA A 137 2.36 -6.14 5.67
C ALA A 137 3.09 -5.13 4.78
N GLY A 138 4.21 -4.57 5.25
CA GLY A 138 5.06 -3.69 4.45
C GLY A 138 5.70 -4.38 3.24
N VAL A 139 6.14 -5.64 3.40
CA VAL A 139 6.65 -6.46 2.28
C VAL A 139 5.56 -6.66 1.22
N LEU A 140 4.35 -7.02 1.66
CA LEU A 140 3.20 -7.20 0.77
C LEU A 140 2.86 -5.91 0.01
N ALA A 141 2.85 -4.76 0.70
CA ALA A 141 2.57 -3.48 0.05
C ALA A 141 3.59 -3.14 -1.03
N MET A 142 4.89 -3.34 -0.78
CA MET A 142 5.92 -3.08 -1.79
C MET A 142 5.81 -4.04 -2.99
N ALA A 143 5.47 -5.30 -2.74
CA ALA A 143 5.22 -6.27 -3.81
C ALA A 143 3.99 -5.89 -4.66
N ASP A 144 2.91 -5.44 -4.02
CA ASP A 144 1.68 -5.02 -4.71
C ASP A 144 1.93 -3.81 -5.64
N VAL A 145 2.75 -2.84 -5.21
CA VAL A 145 3.17 -1.71 -6.08
C VAL A 145 3.93 -2.20 -7.32
N CYS A 146 4.87 -3.12 -7.17
CA CYS A 146 5.61 -3.69 -8.30
C CYS A 146 4.66 -4.36 -9.31
N ILE A 147 3.70 -5.15 -8.82
CA ILE A 147 2.70 -5.82 -9.66
C ILE A 147 1.87 -4.78 -10.44
N ARG A 148 1.46 -3.68 -9.80
CA ARG A 148 0.67 -2.62 -10.46
C ARG A 148 1.42 -1.88 -11.54
N ILE A 149 2.69 -1.55 -11.32
CA ILE A 149 3.51 -0.89 -12.34
C ILE A 149 3.62 -1.80 -13.57
N ILE A 150 3.85 -3.10 -13.36
CA ILE A 150 3.91 -4.10 -14.45
C ILE A 150 2.56 -4.20 -15.18
N GLN A 151 1.44 -4.28 -14.44
CA GLN A 151 0.09 -4.34 -15.03
C GLN A 151 -0.24 -3.09 -15.86
N ARG A 152 0.14 -1.90 -15.38
CA ARG A 152 -0.05 -0.64 -16.10
C ARG A 152 0.68 -0.65 -17.43
N ARG A 153 1.96 -1.05 -17.43
CA ARG A 153 2.79 -1.12 -18.64
C ARG A 153 2.31 -2.19 -19.63
N ALA A 154 1.92 -3.36 -19.14
CA ALA A 154 1.31 -4.38 -20.00
C ALA A 154 0.02 -3.88 -20.67
N GLY A 155 -0.81 -3.12 -19.94
CA GLY A 155 -2.02 -2.50 -20.47
C GLY A 155 -1.77 -1.45 -21.56
N GLU A 156 -0.73 -0.62 -21.40
CA GLU A 156 -0.33 0.38 -22.41
C GLU A 156 0.15 -0.27 -23.72
N LEU A 157 0.97 -1.33 -23.63
CA LEU A 157 1.47 -2.05 -24.80
C LEU A 157 0.34 -2.75 -25.57
N MET A 158 -0.61 -3.37 -24.86
CA MET A 158 -1.80 -3.97 -25.49
C MET A 158 -2.77 -2.93 -26.08
N GLY A 159 -2.74 -1.69 -25.59
CA GLY A 159 -3.54 -0.58 -26.13
C GLY A 159 -2.99 -0.08 -27.46
N LYS A 160 -1.68 0.17 -27.54
CA LYS A 160 -1.01 0.64 -28.77
C LYS A 160 -1.16 -0.35 -29.93
N GLY A 161 -1.05 -1.66 -29.68
CA GLY A 161 -1.23 -2.69 -30.72
C GLY A 161 -2.64 -2.81 -31.30
N LYS A 162 -3.65 -2.16 -30.69
CA LYS A 162 -5.04 -2.13 -31.17
C LYS A 162 -5.37 -0.88 -31.99
N GLU A 163 -4.51 0.13 -31.94
CA GLU A 163 -4.62 1.37 -32.73
C GLU A 163 -3.85 1.25 -34.06
N GLU A 164 -2.91 0.31 -34.13
CA GLU A 164 -2.08 0.02 -35.32
C GLU A 164 -2.61 -1.15 -36.19
N ALA A 165 -3.74 -1.77 -35.83
CA ALA A 165 -4.37 -2.90 -36.54
C ALA A 165 -5.79 -2.56 -37.01
#